data_AF-A0A3D3RS71-F1
#
_entry.id   AF-A0A3D3RS71-F1
#
_cell.length_a   1.000
_cell.length_b   1.000
_cell.length_c   1.000
_cell.angle_alpha   90.00
_cell.angle_beta   90.00
_cell.angle_gamma   90.00
#
_symmetry.space_group_name_H-M   'P 1'
#
loop_
_entity.id
_entity.type
_entity.pdbx_description
1 polymer ?
#
loop_
_entity_poly.entity_id
_entity_poly.type
_entity_poly.pdbx_seq_one_letter_code
_entity_poly.pdbx_strand_id
1 'polypeptide(L)'
;MLSRIGRWIDERAHLSDLWRSQMVDYKVPKNLTFPYVFGVFALVAFAIQIISGIFLTMYYQPNVHTAFDSANYTIMKEVPFMWLIRHVHAAGANFFLAVVYLHIFTGIYYNAYKKPRELTWIVGWLIYFVLLVTALTGYLLPWGQLSYWGMVVT
;
A
#
# COMPACT_ATOMS: atom_id res chain seq x y z
N MET A 1 -21.54 14.89 29.09
CA MET A 1 -22.02 14.98 27.70
C MET A 1 -21.33 13.95 26.80
N LEU A 2 -19.99 13.92 26.74
CA LEU A 2 -19.22 12.94 25.95
C LEU A 2 -19.55 11.47 26.26
N SER A 3 -19.74 11.10 27.54
CA SER A 3 -20.11 9.73 27.94
C SER A 3 -21.55 9.32 27.61
N ARG A 4 -22.44 10.28 27.31
CA ARG A 4 -23.80 9.99 26.83
C ARG A 4 -23.80 9.75 25.32
N ILE A 5 -23.05 10.56 24.57
CA ILE A 5 -22.87 10.39 23.13
C ILE A 5 -22.17 9.06 22.84
N GLY A 6 -21.09 8.73 23.56
CA GLY A 6 -20.39 7.45 23.40
C GLY A 6 -21.30 6.25 23.62
N ARG A 7 -22.10 6.24 24.68
CA ARG A 7 -23.08 5.16 24.94
C ARG A 7 -24.16 5.07 23.87
N TRP A 8 -24.69 6.20 23.41
CA TRP A 8 -25.70 6.22 22.34
C TRP A 8 -25.19 5.63 21.03
N ILE A 9 -23.93 5.89 20.68
CA ILE A 9 -23.26 5.29 19.51
C ILE A 9 -23.08 3.79 19.74
N ASP A 10 -22.58 3.42 20.91
CA ASP A 10 -22.28 2.03 21.25
C ASP A 10 -23.52 1.14 21.27
N GLU A 11 -24.66 1.65 21.76
CA GLU A 11 -25.96 0.96 21.70
C GLU A 11 -26.43 0.64 20.27
N ARG A 12 -25.90 1.33 19.25
CA ARG A 12 -26.28 1.15 17.83
C ARG A 12 -25.24 0.39 17.03
N ALA A 13 -23.97 0.67 17.31
CA ALA A 13 -22.84 0.20 16.51
C ALA A 13 -22.00 -0.87 17.23
N HIS A 14 -22.23 -1.11 18.52
CA HIS A 14 -21.53 -2.10 19.35
C HIS A 14 -20.00 -2.02 19.21
N LEU A 15 -19.47 -0.79 19.21
CA LEU A 15 -18.05 -0.53 18.98
C LEU A 15 -17.18 -1.02 20.14
N SER A 16 -17.68 -0.96 21.38
CA SER A 16 -16.98 -1.47 22.56
C SER A 16 -16.78 -2.97 22.48
N ASP A 17 -17.79 -3.71 22.02
CA ASP A 17 -17.72 -5.17 21.87
C ASP A 17 -16.74 -5.56 20.75
N LEU A 18 -16.76 -4.82 19.62
CA LEU A 18 -15.80 -5.01 18.55
C LEU A 18 -14.37 -4.71 19.01
N TRP A 19 -14.15 -3.58 19.70
CA TRP A 19 -12.84 -3.22 20.25
C TRP A 19 -12.33 -4.30 21.22
N ARG A 20 -13.19 -4.75 22.13
CA ARG A 20 -12.82 -5.75 23.12
C ARG A 20 -12.45 -7.07 22.45
N SER A 21 -13.26 -7.55 21.50
CA SER A 21 -12.99 -8.83 20.82
C SER A 21 -11.75 -8.77 19.90
N GLN A 22 -11.51 -7.67 19.19
CA GLN A 22 -10.44 -7.58 18.20
C GLN A 22 -9.08 -7.11 18.76
N MET A 23 -9.08 -6.32 19.84
CA MET A 23 -7.86 -5.69 20.36
C MET A 23 -7.50 -6.14 21.77
N VAL A 24 -8.49 -6.24 22.68
CA VAL A 24 -8.23 -6.54 24.10
C VAL A 24 -8.12 -8.05 24.32
N ASP A 25 -9.08 -8.80 23.82
CA ASP A 25 -9.21 -10.24 24.05
C ASP A 25 -8.50 -11.06 22.96
N TYR A 26 -7.98 -10.43 21.90
CA TYR A 26 -7.26 -11.12 20.82
C TYR A 26 -5.89 -11.61 21.31
N LYS A 27 -5.72 -12.94 21.36
CA LYS A 27 -4.52 -13.59 21.90
C LYS A 27 -3.46 -13.78 20.82
N VAL A 28 -2.40 -12.99 20.90
CA VAL A 28 -1.20 -13.11 20.04
C VAL A 28 -0.09 -13.88 20.78
N PRO A 29 0.69 -14.74 20.10
CA PRO A 29 1.87 -15.38 20.70
C PRO A 29 2.86 -14.32 21.23
N LYS A 30 3.39 -14.51 22.44
CA LYS A 30 4.32 -13.53 23.05
C LYS A 30 5.73 -13.53 22.43
N ASN A 31 6.08 -14.58 21.71
CA ASN A 31 7.42 -14.81 21.15
C ASN A 31 7.55 -14.38 19.68
N LEU A 32 6.74 -13.43 19.21
CA LEU A 32 6.90 -12.88 17.87
C LEU A 32 8.24 -12.14 17.75
N THR A 33 8.97 -12.46 16.69
CA THR A 33 10.21 -11.79 16.32
C THR A 33 9.90 -10.57 15.43
N PHE A 34 10.89 -9.68 15.28
CA PHE A 34 10.75 -8.45 14.50
C PHE A 34 10.16 -8.63 13.09
N PRO A 35 10.53 -9.64 12.27
CA PRO A 35 10.03 -9.79 10.90
C PRO A 35 8.50 -9.90 10.74
N TYR A 36 7.75 -10.21 11.81
CA TYR A 36 6.29 -10.19 11.78
C TYR A 36 5.71 -8.79 11.53
N VAL A 37 6.49 -7.71 11.72
CA VAL A 37 6.07 -6.33 11.43
C VAL A 37 5.92 -6.04 9.94
N PHE A 38 6.56 -6.82 9.05
CA PHE A 38 6.56 -6.52 7.61
C PHE A 38 5.16 -6.54 6.98
N GLY A 39 4.21 -7.31 7.55
CA GLY A 39 2.81 -7.25 7.11
C GLY A 39 2.17 -5.89 7.39
N VAL A 40 2.45 -5.29 8.55
CA VAL A 40 1.96 -3.95 8.91
C VAL A 40 2.65 -2.89 8.07
N PHE A 41 3.96 -3.01 7.84
CA PHE A 41 4.67 -2.08 6.96
C PHE A 41 4.15 -2.13 5.52
N ALA A 42 3.78 -3.31 5.01
CA ALA A 42 3.14 -3.46 3.70
C ALA A 42 1.78 -2.73 3.66
N LEU A 43 0.96 -2.87 4.71
CA LEU A 43 -0.33 -2.17 4.81
C LEU A 43 -0.17 -0.64 4.88
N VAL A 44 0.80 -0.15 5.65
CA VAL A 44 1.11 1.28 5.74
C VAL A 44 1.64 1.81 4.42
N ALA A 45 2.54 1.09 3.74
CA ALA A 45 3.03 1.45 2.42
C ALA A 45 1.88 1.50 1.40
N PHE A 46 0.96 0.53 1.43
CA PHE A 46 -0.24 0.55 0.60
C PHE A 46 -1.12 1.78 0.84
N ALA A 47 -1.38 2.13 2.11
CA ALA A 47 -2.13 3.35 2.44
C ALA A 47 -1.44 4.62 1.92
N ILE A 48 -0.11 4.71 2.08
CA ILE A 48 0.68 5.83 1.53
C ILE A 48 0.54 5.90 0.00
N GLN A 49 0.61 4.76 -0.70
CA GLN A 49 0.45 4.70 -2.16
C GLN A 49 -0.93 5.13 -2.62
N ILE A 50 -2.01 4.69 -1.94
CA ILE A 50 -3.37 5.15 -2.25
C ILE A 50 -3.49 6.66 -2.08
N ILE A 51 -3.08 7.18 -0.91
CA ILE A 51 -3.25 8.60 -0.60
C ILE A 51 -2.45 9.45 -1.59
N SER A 52 -1.16 9.18 -1.75
CA SER A 52 -0.30 9.91 -2.69
C SER A 52 -0.74 9.74 -4.15
N GLY A 53 -1.23 8.56 -4.53
CA GLY A 53 -1.77 8.28 -5.86
C GLY A 53 -3.01 9.13 -6.17
N ILE A 54 -3.96 9.23 -5.24
CA ILE A 54 -5.15 10.09 -5.40
C ILE A 54 -4.72 11.54 -5.67
N PHE A 55 -3.78 12.08 -4.90
CA PHE A 55 -3.27 13.44 -5.15
C PHE A 55 -2.60 13.57 -6.53
N LEU A 56 -1.84 12.58 -6.99
CA LEU A 56 -1.21 12.62 -8.32
C LEU A 56 -2.25 12.57 -9.44
N THR A 57 -3.30 11.77 -9.30
CA THR A 57 -4.36 11.66 -10.31
C THR A 57 -5.14 12.96 -10.53
N MET A 58 -5.14 13.88 -9.56
CA MET A 58 -5.78 15.19 -9.71
C MET A 58 -5.08 16.11 -10.72
N TYR A 59 -3.78 15.87 -11.00
CA TYR A 59 -2.96 16.74 -11.86
C TYR A 59 -2.33 16.01 -13.05
N TYR A 60 -2.27 14.67 -13.01
CA TYR A 60 -1.76 13.87 -14.11
C TYR A 60 -2.72 13.86 -15.31
N GLN A 61 -2.17 14.02 -16.52
CA GLN A 61 -2.94 13.94 -17.76
C GLN A 61 -2.57 12.67 -18.54
N PRO A 62 -3.50 11.71 -18.72
CA PRO A 62 -3.22 10.45 -19.43
C PRO A 62 -3.29 10.63 -20.96
N ASN A 63 -2.45 11.48 -21.52
CA ASN A 63 -2.34 11.70 -22.97
C ASN A 63 -0.86 11.70 -23.38
N VAL A 64 -0.52 11.01 -24.48
CA VAL A 64 0.87 10.87 -24.96
C VAL A 64 1.58 12.21 -25.22
N HIS A 65 0.84 13.28 -25.50
CA HIS A 65 1.38 14.62 -25.73
C HIS A 65 1.57 15.43 -24.45
N THR A 66 0.87 15.11 -23.35
CA THR A 66 0.87 15.93 -22.12
C THR A 66 1.24 15.16 -20.84
N ALA A 67 1.38 13.84 -20.90
CA ALA A 67 1.71 12.99 -19.76
C ALA A 67 3.05 13.36 -19.13
N PHE A 68 4.09 13.53 -19.96
CA PHE A 68 5.42 13.91 -19.48
C PHE A 68 5.41 15.31 -18.84
N ASP A 69 4.74 16.27 -19.47
CA ASP A 69 4.67 17.65 -18.98
C ASP A 69 3.85 17.76 -17.69
N SER A 70 2.69 17.09 -17.61
CA SER A 70 1.89 17.07 -16.37
C SER A 70 2.68 16.44 -15.20
N ALA A 71 3.47 15.39 -15.44
CA ALA A 71 4.28 14.74 -14.42
C ALA A 71 5.56 15.51 -14.03
N ASN A 72 6.25 16.15 -14.97
CA ASN A 72 7.58 16.74 -14.75
C ASN A 72 7.59 18.27 -14.69
N TYR A 73 6.54 18.93 -15.19
CA TYR A 73 6.36 20.37 -15.10
C TYR A 73 5.27 20.70 -14.09
N THR A 74 4.01 20.32 -14.33
CA THR A 74 2.88 20.72 -13.46
C THR A 74 3.01 20.19 -12.04
N ILE A 75 3.13 18.86 -11.87
CA ILE A 75 3.26 18.22 -10.54
C ILE A 75 4.54 18.65 -9.82
N MET A 76 5.63 18.88 -10.56
CA MET A 76 6.94 19.13 -9.96
C MET A 76 7.23 20.60 -9.66
N LYS A 77 6.64 21.53 -10.42
CA LYS A 77 7.04 22.94 -10.41
C LYS A 77 5.87 23.89 -10.18
N GLU A 78 4.68 23.59 -10.69
CA GLU A 78 3.55 24.53 -10.63
C GLU A 78 2.71 24.35 -9.36
N VAL A 79 2.47 23.12 -8.93
CA VAL A 79 1.58 22.85 -7.79
C VAL A 79 2.39 22.76 -6.49
N PRO A 80 2.07 23.58 -5.45
CA PRO A 80 2.75 23.54 -4.17
C PRO A 80 2.73 22.13 -3.54
N PHE A 81 3.85 21.70 -2.96
CA PHE A 81 4.05 20.39 -2.30
C PHE A 81 3.89 19.14 -3.18
N MET A 82 3.38 19.23 -4.41
CA MET A 82 3.21 18.05 -5.28
C MET A 82 4.53 17.40 -5.70
N TRP A 83 5.63 18.17 -5.69
CA TRP A 83 6.97 17.59 -5.82
C TRP A 83 7.23 16.55 -4.73
N LEU A 84 6.88 16.82 -3.47
CA LEU A 84 7.07 15.91 -2.35
C LEU A 84 6.16 14.69 -2.51
N ILE A 85 4.89 14.89 -2.84
CA ILE A 85 3.93 13.81 -3.06
C ILE A 85 4.41 12.86 -4.16
N ARG A 86 4.94 13.39 -5.27
CA ARG A 86 5.52 12.57 -6.35
C ARG A 86 6.72 11.75 -5.85
N HIS A 87 7.63 12.36 -5.08
CA HIS A 87 8.76 11.65 -4.51
C HIS A 87 8.33 10.56 -3.51
N VAL A 88 7.37 10.85 -2.64
CA VAL A 88 6.78 9.88 -1.71
C VAL A 88 6.14 8.72 -2.46
N HIS A 89 5.40 8.99 -3.55
CA HIS A 89 4.80 7.94 -4.36
C HIS A 89 5.86 7.04 -5.02
N ALA A 90 6.84 7.64 -5.70
CA ALA A 90 7.90 6.90 -6.39
C ALA A 90 8.83 6.12 -5.44
N ALA A 91 9.25 6.74 -4.32
CA ALA A 91 10.05 6.06 -3.30
C ALA A 91 9.23 5.00 -2.56
N GLY A 92 7.96 5.31 -2.27
CA GLY A 92 7.03 4.42 -1.60
C GLY A 92 6.72 3.16 -2.41
N ALA A 93 6.68 3.22 -3.73
CA ALA A 93 6.49 2.04 -4.59
C ALA A 93 7.66 1.05 -4.44
N ASN A 94 8.90 1.55 -4.46
CA ASN A 94 10.09 0.72 -4.24
C ASN A 94 10.15 0.15 -2.82
N PHE A 95 9.84 0.97 -1.81
CA PHE A 95 9.74 0.52 -0.43
C PHE A 95 8.65 -0.56 -0.25
N PHE A 96 7.49 -0.39 -0.90
CA PHE A 96 6.39 -1.33 -0.81
C PHE A 96 6.78 -2.71 -1.37
N LEU A 97 7.38 -2.76 -2.56
CA LEU A 97 7.89 -4.01 -3.12
C LEU A 97 8.96 -4.65 -2.22
N ALA A 98 9.91 -3.86 -1.70
CA ALA A 98 10.94 -4.37 -0.80
C ALA A 98 10.35 -4.99 0.47
N VAL A 99 9.39 -4.32 1.11
CA VAL A 99 8.71 -4.84 2.31
C VAL A 99 7.88 -6.08 2.01
N VAL A 100 7.20 -6.13 0.85
CA VAL A 100 6.46 -7.33 0.44
C VAL A 100 7.40 -8.51 0.21
N TYR A 101 8.56 -8.30 -0.42
CA TYR A 101 9.58 -9.35 -0.52
C TYR A 101 10.04 -9.84 0.84
N LEU A 102 10.37 -8.94 1.76
CA LEU A 102 10.75 -9.30 3.13
C LEU A 102 9.63 -10.08 3.84
N HIS A 103 8.37 -9.68 3.65
CA HIS A 103 7.21 -10.37 4.22
C HIS A 103 7.06 -11.79 3.66
N ILE A 104 7.18 -11.96 2.34
CA ILE A 104 7.11 -13.26 1.66
C ILE A 104 8.24 -14.18 2.14
N PHE A 105 9.49 -13.70 2.11
CA PHE A 105 10.64 -14.51 2.52
C PHE A 105 10.59 -14.90 4.00
N THR A 106 10.11 -14.00 4.86
CA THR A 106 9.84 -14.31 6.27
C THR A 106 8.75 -15.39 6.41
N GLY A 107 7.69 -15.31 5.62
CA GLY A 107 6.64 -16.32 5.55
C GLY A 107 7.16 -17.69 5.10
N ILE A 108 8.08 -17.72 4.14
CA ILE A 108 8.76 -18.95 3.70
C ILE A 108 9.62 -19.51 4.84
N TYR A 109 10.44 -18.66 5.46
CA TYR A 109 11.34 -19.06 6.56
C TYR A 109 10.59 -19.71 7.72
N TYR A 110 9.45 -19.14 8.13
CA TYR A 110 8.61 -19.70 9.20
C TYR A 110 7.60 -20.75 8.72
N ASN A 111 7.64 -21.17 7.46
CA ASN A 111 6.70 -22.12 6.86
C ASN A 111 5.23 -21.70 7.01
N ALA A 112 4.94 -20.41 6.91
CA ALA A 112 3.61 -19.83 7.08
C ALA A 112 2.59 -20.24 5.99
N TYR A 113 3.00 -21.04 5.02
CA TYR A 113 2.19 -21.59 3.92
C TYR A 113 1.68 -23.02 4.19
N LYS A 114 2.12 -23.67 5.27
CA LYS A 114 1.65 -25.02 5.64
C LYS A 114 0.27 -24.98 6.28
N LYS A 115 -0.38 -26.15 6.37
CA LYS A 115 -1.68 -26.34 7.02
C LYS A 115 -1.77 -25.64 8.39
N PRO A 116 -2.85 -24.89 8.70
CA PRO A 116 -4.08 -24.66 7.92
C PRO A 116 -4.09 -23.32 7.15
N ARG A 117 -2.92 -22.84 6.70
CA ARG A 117 -2.73 -21.48 6.13
C ARG A 117 -2.58 -21.46 4.61
N GLU A 118 -2.92 -22.55 3.92
CA GLU A 118 -2.75 -22.70 2.48
C GLU A 118 -3.51 -21.61 1.72
N LEU A 119 -4.75 -21.32 2.12
CA LEU A 119 -5.57 -20.30 1.46
C LEU A 119 -4.99 -18.89 1.65
N THR A 120 -4.49 -18.57 2.84
CA THR A 120 -3.80 -17.30 3.10
C THR A 120 -2.59 -17.13 2.18
N TRP A 121 -1.84 -18.19 1.95
CA TRP A 121 -0.69 -18.16 1.05
C TRP A 121 -1.09 -17.93 -0.42
N ILE A 122 -2.13 -18.62 -0.89
CA ILE A 122 -2.65 -18.44 -2.26
C ILE A 122 -3.15 -17.00 -2.47
N VAL A 123 -3.92 -16.47 -1.51
CA VAL A 123 -4.38 -15.06 -1.55
C VAL A 123 -3.19 -14.11 -1.55
N GLY A 124 -2.16 -14.37 -0.73
CA GLY A 124 -0.91 -13.59 -0.73
C GLY A 124 -0.22 -13.57 -2.10
N TRP A 125 -0.21 -14.69 -2.82
CA TRP A 125 0.32 -14.78 -4.17
C TRP A 125 -0.49 -13.99 -5.19
N LEU A 126 -1.83 -14.02 -5.09
CA LEU A 126 -2.70 -13.19 -5.93
C LEU A 126 -2.46 -11.70 -5.67
N ILE A 127 -2.36 -11.29 -4.41
CA ILE A 127 -2.02 -9.91 -4.02
C ILE A 127 -0.67 -9.50 -4.62
N TYR A 128 0.34 -10.35 -4.51
CA TYR A 128 1.67 -10.10 -5.07
C TYR A 128 1.62 -9.92 -6.60
N PHE A 129 0.90 -10.78 -7.32
CA PHE A 129 0.78 -10.68 -8.78
C PHE A 129 0.11 -9.36 -9.20
N VAL A 130 -1.01 -9.00 -8.57
CA VAL A 130 -1.70 -7.73 -8.84
C VAL A 130 -0.81 -6.53 -8.48
N LEU A 131 -0.03 -6.62 -7.40
CA LEU A 131 0.92 -5.60 -7.00
C LEU A 131 2.02 -5.38 -8.05
N LEU A 132 2.55 -6.46 -8.64
CA LEU A 132 3.54 -6.36 -9.72
C LEU A 132 2.95 -5.66 -10.95
N VAL A 133 1.75 -6.05 -11.37
CA VAL A 133 1.04 -5.39 -12.49
C VAL A 133 0.81 -3.91 -12.18
N THR A 134 0.41 -3.58 -10.95
CA THR A 134 0.18 -2.20 -10.51
C THR A 134 1.47 -1.38 -10.57
N ALA A 135 2.59 -1.91 -10.06
CA ALA A 135 3.87 -1.21 -10.08
C ALA A 135 4.39 -1.03 -11.52
N LEU A 136 4.27 -2.06 -12.36
CA LEU A 136 4.70 -2.03 -13.75
C LEU A 136 3.89 -1.01 -14.57
N THR A 137 2.57 -1.06 -14.50
CA THR A 137 1.70 -0.14 -15.24
C THR A 137 1.83 1.31 -14.74
N GLY A 138 2.03 1.50 -13.43
CA GLY A 138 2.33 2.82 -12.87
C GLY A 138 3.66 3.41 -13.36
N TYR A 139 4.66 2.56 -13.64
CA TYR A 139 5.97 2.99 -14.15
C TYR A 139 5.89 3.60 -15.56
N LEU A 140 4.90 3.23 -16.38
CA LEU A 140 4.69 3.78 -17.72
C LEU A 140 4.18 5.24 -17.70
N LEU A 141 3.39 5.61 -16.67
CA LEU A 141 2.61 6.85 -16.67
C LEU A 141 3.43 8.14 -16.84
N PRO A 142 4.64 8.30 -16.25
CA PRO A 142 5.44 9.51 -16.44
C PRO A 142 5.92 9.73 -17.88
N TRP A 143 5.81 8.72 -18.76
CA TRP A 143 6.12 8.81 -20.18
C TRP A 143 7.55 9.30 -20.50
N GLY A 144 8.52 8.93 -19.65
CA GLY A 144 9.94 9.21 -19.89
C GLY A 144 10.59 8.15 -20.79
N GLN A 145 11.78 8.44 -21.32
CA GLN A 145 12.50 7.52 -22.23
C GLN A 145 12.64 6.11 -21.66
N LEU A 146 13.19 5.98 -20.44
CA LEU A 146 13.38 4.68 -19.80
C LEU A 146 12.04 4.02 -19.42
N SER A 147 11.05 4.82 -19.05
CA SER A 147 9.70 4.35 -18.69
C SER A 147 9.00 3.69 -19.89
N TYR A 148 9.01 4.35 -21.05
CA TYR A 148 8.46 3.81 -22.29
C TYR A 148 9.18 2.53 -22.72
N TRP A 149 10.51 2.57 -22.87
CA TRP A 149 11.25 1.40 -23.34
C TRP A 149 11.24 0.24 -22.34
N GLY A 150 11.20 0.53 -21.04
CA GLY A 150 11.05 -0.48 -20.01
C GLY A 150 9.75 -1.26 -20.16
N MET A 151 8.64 -0.58 -20.44
CA MET A 151 7.35 -1.24 -20.68
C MET A 151 7.32 -1.99 -22.02
N VAL A 152 7.95 -1.47 -23.08
CA VAL A 152 7.97 -2.16 -24.39
C VAL A 152 8.67 -3.52 -24.32
N VAL A 153 9.68 -3.65 -23.44
CA VAL A 153 10.48 -4.87 -23.30
C VAL A 153 9.92 -5.83 -22.25
N THR A 154 9.12 -5.33 -21.29
CA THR A 154 8.55 -6.13 -20.19
C THR A 154 7.20 -6.72 -20.56
#